data_AF-A0A1A9F3P9-F1
#
_entry.id   AF-A0A1A9F3P9-F1
#
_cell.length_a   1.000
_cell.length_b   1.000
_cell.length_c   1.000
_cell.angle_alpha   90.00
_cell.angle_beta   90.00
_cell.angle_gamma   90.00
#
_symmetry.space_group_name_H-M   'P 1'
#
loop_
_entity.id
_entity.type
_entity.pdbx_description
1 polymer ?
#
loop_
_entity_poly.entity_id
_entity_poly.type
_entity_poly.pdbx_seq_one_letter_code
_entity_poly.pdbx_strand_id
1 'polypeptide(L)'
;MLKLFTGSPATRLAQAIERDDADGLAKLLRKATPALLSEPVDSGHLATELAIDAQSPKLLTLLLNAGCDANAVGAQGLPLSWRSLTTHGLAGKSLELLAALLRAGADPNSINDAGTPLLHASFAHCEPVRLMLHLSRLLEAGARIDSLDGAGDSILLLALRSDRRELIQFLIHSGALLPDSLTADISEETQRYAQRCQQDYRIRQQFLGA
;
A
#
# COMPACT_ATOMS: atom_id res chain seq x y z
N MET A 1 47.53 -9.45 -9.98
CA MET A 1 46.52 -10.28 -9.27
C MET A 1 45.49 -9.35 -8.63
N LEU A 2 44.40 -9.05 -9.33
CA LEU A 2 43.30 -8.27 -8.76
C LEU A 2 42.45 -9.19 -7.87
N LYS A 3 42.35 -8.87 -6.57
CA LYS A 3 41.36 -9.47 -5.67
C LYS A 3 39.97 -8.95 -6.07
N LEU A 4 39.37 -9.58 -7.06
CA LEU A 4 37.96 -9.44 -7.40
C LEU A 4 37.14 -10.15 -6.31
N PHE A 5 36.37 -9.36 -5.55
CA PHE A 5 35.22 -9.72 -4.72
C PHE A 5 35.41 -10.74 -3.59
N THR A 6 35.17 -10.31 -2.35
CA THR A 6 33.86 -10.61 -1.75
C THR A 6 33.43 -9.40 -0.93
N GLY A 7 32.44 -8.65 -1.42
CA GLY A 7 31.73 -7.70 -0.57
C GLY A 7 31.07 -8.44 0.60
N SER A 8 30.77 -7.72 1.68
CA SER A 8 30.02 -8.28 2.81
C SER A 8 28.74 -8.99 2.34
N PRO A 9 28.15 -9.92 3.12
CA PRO A 9 26.85 -10.52 2.77
C PRO A 9 25.79 -9.46 2.41
N ALA A 10 25.76 -8.35 3.14
CA ALA A 10 24.92 -7.18 2.86
C ALA A 10 25.20 -6.58 1.48
N THR A 11 26.47 -6.29 1.16
CA THR A 11 26.86 -5.74 -0.15
C THR A 11 26.49 -6.67 -1.31
N ARG A 12 26.62 -8.00 -1.13
CA ARG A 12 26.21 -8.96 -2.16
C ARG A 12 24.70 -9.03 -2.32
N LEU A 13 23.95 -8.88 -1.23
CA LEU A 13 22.50 -8.83 -1.25
C LEU A 13 22.01 -7.58 -2.00
N ALA A 14 22.54 -6.40 -1.66
CA ALA A 14 22.24 -5.15 -2.34
C ALA A 14 22.54 -5.23 -3.84
N GLN A 15 23.73 -5.72 -4.23
CA GLN A 15 24.11 -5.90 -5.64
C GLN A 15 23.19 -6.84 -6.41
N ALA A 16 22.66 -7.90 -5.77
CA ALA A 16 21.70 -8.79 -6.42
C ALA A 16 20.37 -8.08 -6.70
N ILE A 17 19.94 -7.19 -5.80
CA ILE A 17 18.72 -6.39 -5.97
C ILE A 17 18.91 -5.34 -7.07
N GLU A 18 20.01 -4.59 -7.04
CA GLU A 18 20.33 -3.57 -8.06
C GLU A 18 20.39 -4.13 -9.49
N ARG A 19 20.80 -5.40 -9.62
CA ARG A 19 20.92 -6.11 -10.91
C ARG A 19 19.65 -6.86 -11.32
N ASP A 20 18.58 -6.78 -10.53
CA ASP A 20 17.37 -7.59 -10.65
C ASP A 20 17.66 -9.12 -10.74
N ASP A 21 18.72 -9.58 -10.08
CA ASP A 21 19.19 -10.98 -10.09
C ASP A 21 18.41 -11.81 -9.06
N ALA A 22 17.20 -12.22 -9.44
CA ALA A 22 16.33 -13.03 -8.58
C ALA A 22 16.96 -14.37 -8.18
N ASP A 23 17.74 -15.00 -9.05
CA ASP A 23 18.35 -16.31 -8.78
C ASP A 23 19.54 -16.19 -7.83
N GLY A 24 20.38 -15.16 -8.04
CA GLY A 24 21.45 -14.80 -7.11
C GLY A 24 20.89 -14.41 -5.74
N LEU A 25 19.84 -13.57 -5.72
CA LEU A 25 19.16 -13.18 -4.49
C LEU A 25 18.62 -14.41 -3.75
N ALA A 26 17.90 -15.30 -4.42
CA ALA A 26 17.37 -16.52 -3.80
C ALA A 26 18.47 -17.43 -3.23
N LYS A 27 19.63 -17.55 -3.90
CA LYS A 27 20.78 -18.31 -3.38
C LYS A 27 21.37 -17.67 -2.12
N LEU A 28 21.45 -16.34 -2.06
CA LEU A 28 21.93 -15.60 -0.89
C LEU A 28 20.96 -15.76 0.29
N LEU A 29 19.66 -15.66 0.05
CA LEU A 29 18.63 -15.76 1.09
C LEU A 29 18.57 -17.13 1.77
N ARG A 30 18.89 -18.22 1.06
CA ARG A 30 19.02 -19.57 1.68
C ARG A 30 20.05 -19.65 2.81
N LYS A 31 21.00 -18.73 2.85
CA LYS A 31 22.08 -18.66 3.84
C LYS A 31 21.99 -17.39 4.69
N ALA A 32 20.90 -16.62 4.57
CA ALA A 32 20.76 -15.36 5.29
C ALA A 32 20.57 -15.61 6.78
N THR A 33 21.24 -14.79 7.59
CA THR A 33 21.00 -14.71 9.03
C THR A 33 19.85 -13.72 9.29
N PRO A 34 19.15 -13.83 10.43
CA PRO A 34 18.13 -12.85 10.80
C PRO A 34 18.65 -11.39 10.76
N ALA A 35 19.88 -11.16 11.24
CA ALA A 35 20.52 -9.84 11.19
C ALA A 35 20.63 -9.30 9.75
N LEU A 36 20.98 -10.13 8.77
CA LEU A 36 21.07 -9.72 7.37
C LEU A 36 19.71 -9.31 6.77
N LEU A 37 18.61 -9.82 7.32
CA LEU A 37 17.24 -9.55 6.85
C LEU A 37 16.63 -8.31 7.50
N SER A 38 17.13 -7.90 8.67
CA SER A 38 16.59 -6.79 9.46
C SER A 38 17.47 -5.54 9.48
N GLU A 39 18.76 -5.65 9.14
CA GLU A 39 19.70 -4.52 9.15
C GLU A 39 19.83 -3.88 7.75
N PRO A 40 20.20 -2.59 7.70
CA PRO A 40 20.51 -1.92 6.44
C PRO A 40 21.62 -2.63 5.66
N VAL A 41 21.42 -2.77 4.35
CA VAL A 41 22.34 -3.49 3.46
C VAL A 41 23.13 -2.59 2.51
N ASP A 42 22.62 -1.39 2.22
CA ASP A 42 23.33 -0.33 1.51
C ASP A 42 22.82 1.05 1.93
N SER A 43 23.73 2.01 2.14
CA SER A 43 23.40 3.43 2.37
C SER A 43 22.33 3.72 3.45
N GLY A 44 22.15 2.82 4.43
CA GLY A 44 21.11 2.95 5.46
C GLY A 44 19.75 2.36 5.10
N HIS A 45 19.59 1.79 3.90
CA HIS A 45 18.36 1.15 3.43
C HIS A 45 18.35 -0.37 3.67
N LEU A 46 17.18 -0.88 4.04
CA LEU A 46 16.86 -2.29 4.10
C LEU A 46 16.82 -2.91 2.70
N ALA A 47 17.04 -4.22 2.61
CA ALA A 47 16.91 -4.95 1.36
C ALA A 47 15.52 -4.80 0.72
N THR A 48 14.47 -4.76 1.54
CA THR A 48 13.08 -4.57 1.10
C THR A 48 12.84 -3.17 0.53
N GLU A 49 13.47 -2.13 1.10
CA GLU A 49 13.42 -0.77 0.55
C GLU A 49 14.06 -0.73 -0.85
N LEU A 50 15.24 -1.35 -1.01
CA LEU A 50 15.91 -1.42 -2.31
C LEU A 50 15.05 -2.14 -3.36
N ALA A 51 14.34 -3.21 -2.98
CA ALA A 51 13.46 -3.92 -3.90
C ALA A 51 12.20 -3.11 -4.29
N ILE A 52 11.66 -2.31 -3.35
CA ILE A 52 10.56 -1.36 -3.61
C ILE A 52 11.04 -0.24 -4.54
N ASP A 53 12.22 0.32 -4.28
CA ASP A 53 12.82 1.39 -5.08
C ASP A 53 13.17 0.91 -6.50
N ALA A 54 13.62 -0.34 -6.62
CA ALA A 54 13.83 -1.00 -7.90
C ALA A 54 12.53 -1.40 -8.63
N GLN A 55 11.35 -1.14 -8.05
CA GLN A 55 10.03 -1.50 -8.59
C GLN A 55 9.93 -3.00 -8.97
N SER A 56 10.52 -3.88 -8.14
CA SER A 56 10.55 -5.33 -8.39
C SER A 56 9.73 -6.12 -7.35
N PRO A 57 8.42 -6.31 -7.57
CA PRO A 57 7.57 -7.16 -6.73
C PRO A 57 8.10 -8.59 -6.57
N LYS A 58 8.83 -9.09 -7.57
CA LYS A 58 9.45 -10.42 -7.55
C LYS A 58 10.54 -10.49 -6.48
N LEU A 59 11.48 -9.54 -6.47
CA LEU A 59 12.53 -9.49 -5.46
C LEU A 59 11.97 -9.20 -4.07
N LEU A 60 11.01 -8.29 -3.98
CA LEU A 60 10.32 -8.01 -2.72
C LEU A 60 9.66 -9.28 -2.15
N THR A 61 8.96 -10.04 -2.98
CA THR A 61 8.35 -11.31 -2.56
C THR A 61 9.39 -12.32 -2.07
N LEU A 62 10.57 -12.41 -2.72
CA LEU A 62 11.65 -13.28 -2.26
C LEU A 62 12.17 -12.88 -0.87
N LEU A 63 12.35 -11.58 -0.64
CA LEU A 63 12.81 -11.04 0.65
C LEU A 63 11.80 -11.29 1.76
N LEU A 64 10.51 -11.00 1.50
CA LEU A 64 9.42 -11.24 2.45
C LEU A 64 9.29 -12.73 2.79
N ASN A 65 9.36 -13.61 1.80
CA ASN A 65 9.34 -15.07 2.01
C ASN A 65 10.57 -15.59 2.77
N ALA A 66 11.69 -14.85 2.76
CA ALA A 66 12.87 -15.17 3.54
C ALA A 66 12.78 -14.71 5.00
N GLY A 67 11.72 -13.99 5.38
CA GLY A 67 11.46 -13.53 6.74
C GLY A 67 11.79 -12.07 7.00
N CYS A 68 11.99 -11.24 5.98
CA CYS A 68 12.01 -9.79 6.16
C CYS A 68 10.65 -9.31 6.70
N ASP A 69 10.67 -8.38 7.66
CA ASP A 69 9.46 -7.82 8.24
C ASP A 69 8.71 -6.93 7.24
N ALA A 70 7.46 -7.28 6.96
CA ALA A 70 6.58 -6.53 6.07
C ALA A 70 6.14 -5.18 6.67
N ASN A 71 6.24 -5.03 8.00
CA ASN A 71 5.92 -3.82 8.75
C ASN A 71 7.16 -2.97 9.07
N ALA A 72 8.33 -3.31 8.52
CA ALA A 72 9.53 -2.56 8.76
C ALA A 72 9.33 -1.07 8.42
N VAL A 73 9.97 -0.22 9.20
CA VAL A 73 10.03 1.21 8.96
C VAL A 73 11.37 1.50 8.28
N GLY A 74 11.31 2.05 7.07
CA GLY A 74 12.50 2.34 6.28
C GLY A 74 13.33 3.50 6.85
N ALA A 75 14.43 3.83 6.19
CA ALA A 75 15.37 4.87 6.62
C ALA A 75 14.73 6.27 6.82
N GLN A 76 13.60 6.53 6.16
CA GLN A 76 12.86 7.79 6.23
C GLN A 76 11.73 7.80 7.26
N GLY A 77 11.60 6.78 8.11
CA GLY A 77 10.50 6.69 9.07
C GLY A 77 9.17 6.22 8.46
N LEU A 78 9.13 5.94 7.15
CA LEU A 78 7.94 5.48 6.46
C LEU A 78 7.82 3.95 6.51
N PRO A 79 6.63 3.39 6.83
CA PRO A 79 6.36 1.97 6.66
C PRO A 79 6.58 1.53 5.20
N LEU A 80 7.03 0.28 4.97
CA LEU A 80 7.24 -0.25 3.62
C LEU A 80 5.98 -0.15 2.73
N SER A 81 4.79 -0.34 3.32
CA SER A 81 3.50 -0.21 2.63
C SER A 81 3.30 1.20 2.05
N TRP A 82 3.67 2.23 2.80
CA TRP A 82 3.66 3.62 2.35
C TRP A 82 4.65 3.84 1.21
N ARG A 83 5.89 3.38 1.39
CA ARG A 83 6.93 3.47 0.36
C ARG A 83 6.49 2.83 -0.96
N SER A 84 5.77 1.70 -0.89
CA SER A 84 5.25 1.02 -2.09
C SER A 84 4.26 1.84 -2.92
N LEU A 85 3.61 2.85 -2.30
CA LEU A 85 2.70 3.77 -2.97
C LEU A 85 3.41 5.06 -3.40
N THR A 86 4.33 5.58 -2.59
CA THR A 86 4.96 6.89 -2.80
C THR A 86 6.20 6.85 -3.68
N THR A 87 6.83 5.70 -3.87
CA THR A 87 8.01 5.59 -4.74
C THR A 87 7.61 5.87 -6.19
N HIS A 88 8.02 7.03 -6.69
CA HIS A 88 7.80 7.46 -8.06
C HIS A 88 8.80 6.78 -9.00
N GLY A 89 8.40 5.65 -9.58
CA GLY A 89 9.14 4.91 -10.61
C GLY A 89 8.17 4.18 -11.54
N LEU A 90 8.60 3.92 -12.79
CA LEU A 90 7.87 3.27 -13.90
C LEU A 90 6.41 2.89 -13.57
N ALA A 91 5.48 3.75 -14.00
CA ALA A 91 4.06 3.65 -13.72
C ALA A 91 3.52 2.20 -13.73
N GLY A 92 3.06 1.74 -12.56
CA GLY A 92 2.14 0.62 -12.49
C GLY A 92 2.55 -0.60 -11.67
N LYS A 93 3.63 -0.56 -10.87
CA LYS A 93 4.00 -1.65 -9.95
C LYS A 93 3.59 -1.46 -8.49
N SER A 94 3.09 -0.29 -8.12
CA SER A 94 2.62 0.03 -6.76
C SER A 94 1.62 -1.00 -6.24
N LEU A 95 0.69 -1.46 -7.10
CA LEU A 95 -0.34 -2.44 -6.73
C LEU A 95 0.28 -3.80 -6.41
N GLU A 96 1.21 -4.29 -7.23
CA GLU A 96 1.90 -5.55 -7.01
C GLU A 96 2.84 -5.51 -5.80
N LEU A 97 3.52 -4.38 -5.57
CA LEU A 97 4.36 -4.16 -4.39
C LEU A 97 3.51 -4.15 -3.11
N LEU A 98 2.43 -3.36 -3.10
CA LEU A 98 1.48 -3.32 -1.99
C LEU A 98 0.88 -4.71 -1.73
N ALA A 99 0.45 -5.41 -2.78
CA ALA A 99 -0.10 -6.76 -2.65
C ALA A 99 0.92 -7.79 -2.14
N ALA A 100 2.21 -7.63 -2.43
CA ALA A 100 3.25 -8.48 -1.85
C ALA A 100 3.40 -8.22 -0.34
N LEU A 101 3.42 -6.95 0.07
CA LEU A 101 3.50 -6.54 1.48
C LEU A 101 2.27 -7.00 2.28
N LEU A 102 1.06 -6.77 1.78
CA LEU A 102 -0.18 -7.18 2.44
C LEU A 102 -0.25 -8.71 2.61
N ARG A 103 0.14 -9.48 1.59
CA ARG A 103 0.22 -10.96 1.69
C ARG A 103 1.25 -11.44 2.71
N ALA A 104 2.29 -10.65 2.96
CA ALA A 104 3.29 -10.93 3.97
C ALA A 104 2.93 -10.39 5.37
N GLY A 105 1.71 -9.86 5.56
CA GLY A 105 1.23 -9.39 6.86
C GLY A 105 1.54 -7.93 7.17
N ALA A 106 1.81 -7.09 6.16
CA ALA A 106 1.85 -5.65 6.36
C ALA A 106 0.50 -5.12 6.86
N ASP A 107 0.53 -4.22 7.83
CA ASP A 107 -0.66 -3.62 8.43
C ASP A 107 -1.36 -2.69 7.43
N PRO A 108 -2.59 -3.04 6.97
CA PRO A 108 -3.36 -2.22 6.05
C PRO A 108 -3.87 -0.92 6.70
N ASN A 109 -3.79 -0.81 8.04
CA ASN A 109 -4.19 0.35 8.82
C ASN A 109 -3.01 1.24 9.24
N SER A 110 -1.82 0.99 8.70
CA SER A 110 -0.64 1.82 8.95
C SER A 110 -0.90 3.29 8.59
N ILE A 111 -0.37 4.18 9.42
CA ILE A 111 -0.43 5.63 9.24
C ILE A 111 0.95 6.19 8.93
N ASN A 112 1.02 7.33 8.24
CA ASN A 112 2.25 8.11 8.15
C ASN A 112 2.42 9.02 9.38
N ASP A 113 3.51 9.79 9.41
CA ASP A 113 3.82 10.74 10.49
C ASP A 113 2.74 11.83 10.70
N ALA A 114 1.97 12.14 9.65
CA ALA A 114 0.86 13.09 9.71
C ALA A 114 -0.45 12.45 10.21
N GLY A 115 -0.44 11.16 10.54
CA GLY A 115 -1.63 10.41 10.96
C GLY A 115 -2.56 10.02 9.80
N THR A 116 -2.19 10.27 8.54
CA THR A 116 -2.98 9.86 7.39
C THR A 116 -2.97 8.33 7.30
N PRO A 117 -4.13 7.64 7.18
CA PRO A 117 -4.18 6.20 6.96
C PRO A 117 -3.74 5.79 5.56
N LEU A 118 -3.13 4.60 5.42
CA LEU A 118 -2.69 4.04 4.13
C LEU A 118 -3.80 3.99 3.07
N LEU A 119 -5.06 3.75 3.50
CA LEU A 119 -6.23 3.80 2.63
C LEU A 119 -6.38 5.16 1.91
N HIS A 120 -6.09 6.26 2.61
CA HIS A 120 -6.17 7.63 2.07
C HIS A 120 -4.99 7.96 1.17
N ALA A 121 -3.81 7.41 1.45
CA ALA A 121 -2.61 7.59 0.63
C ALA A 121 -2.85 7.23 -0.86
N SER A 122 -3.74 6.28 -1.12
CA SER A 122 -4.10 5.87 -2.49
C SER A 122 -4.66 7.03 -3.33
N PHE A 123 -5.34 8.02 -2.73
CA PHE A 123 -5.85 9.18 -3.47
C PHE A 123 -4.75 10.11 -3.99
N ALA A 124 -3.67 10.25 -3.22
CA ALA A 124 -2.56 11.15 -3.55
C ALA A 124 -1.52 10.49 -4.47
N HIS A 125 -1.34 9.17 -4.35
CA HIS A 125 -0.20 8.47 -4.93
C HIS A 125 -0.57 7.42 -5.99
N CYS A 126 -1.84 7.04 -6.13
CA CYS A 126 -2.25 6.09 -7.16
C CYS A 126 -2.87 6.79 -8.37
N GLU A 127 -2.54 6.28 -9.55
CA GLU A 127 -3.20 6.66 -10.80
C GLU A 127 -4.73 6.50 -10.68
N PRO A 128 -5.54 7.46 -11.17
CA PRO A 128 -6.99 7.41 -11.06
C PRO A 128 -7.61 6.10 -11.56
N VAL A 129 -7.05 5.53 -12.64
CA VAL A 129 -7.50 4.25 -13.23
C VAL A 129 -7.21 3.03 -12.35
N ARG A 130 -6.25 3.13 -11.43
CA ARG A 130 -5.86 2.04 -10.51
C ARG A 130 -6.32 2.28 -9.07
N LEU A 131 -6.89 3.44 -8.75
CA LEU A 131 -7.31 3.78 -7.40
C LEU A 131 -8.24 2.72 -6.80
N MET A 132 -9.31 2.36 -7.50
CA MET A 132 -10.27 1.36 -7.00
C MET A 132 -9.63 -0.02 -6.77
N LEU A 133 -8.62 -0.40 -7.56
CA LEU A 133 -7.89 -1.65 -7.36
C LEU A 133 -7.03 -1.61 -6.08
N HIS A 134 -6.37 -0.49 -5.79
CA HIS A 134 -5.61 -0.33 -4.55
C HIS A 134 -6.53 -0.33 -3.33
N LEU A 135 -7.63 0.41 -3.39
CA LEU A 135 -8.63 0.42 -2.32
C LEU A 135 -9.21 -0.98 -2.10
N SER A 136 -9.57 -1.70 -3.16
CA SER A 136 -10.04 -3.09 -3.07
C SER A 136 -9.03 -4.00 -2.39
N ARG A 137 -7.74 -3.93 -2.76
CA ARG A 137 -6.69 -4.74 -2.11
C ARG A 137 -6.51 -4.40 -0.63
N LEU A 138 -6.56 -3.12 -0.27
CA LEU A 138 -6.46 -2.69 1.13
C LEU A 138 -7.66 -3.15 1.96
N LEU A 139 -8.87 -3.00 1.43
CA LEU A 139 -10.10 -3.44 2.09
C LEU A 139 -10.13 -4.97 2.26
N GLU A 140 -9.72 -5.73 1.25
CA GLU A 140 -9.57 -7.20 1.35
C GLU A 140 -8.56 -7.61 2.43
N ALA A 141 -7.52 -6.80 2.66
CA ALA A 141 -6.55 -7.05 3.72
C ALA A 141 -7.03 -6.61 5.11
N GLY A 142 -8.19 -5.94 5.22
CA GLY A 142 -8.75 -5.48 6.50
C GLY A 142 -8.48 -4.00 6.82
N ALA A 143 -8.25 -3.15 5.81
CA ALA A 143 -8.22 -1.71 6.01
C ALA A 143 -9.58 -1.18 6.53
N ARG A 144 -9.53 -0.31 7.54
CA ARG A 144 -10.70 0.35 8.11
C ARG A 144 -11.22 1.45 7.20
N ILE A 145 -12.37 1.21 6.56
CA ILE A 145 -13.00 2.12 5.61
C ILE A 145 -13.49 3.43 6.23
N ASP A 146 -13.70 3.44 7.54
CA ASP A 146 -14.20 4.56 8.35
C ASP A 146 -13.09 5.39 9.01
N SER A 147 -11.82 5.07 8.73
CA SER A 147 -10.70 5.88 9.20
C SER A 147 -10.79 7.31 8.67
N LEU A 148 -10.28 8.26 9.43
CA LEU A 148 -10.16 9.66 9.03
C LEU A 148 -8.70 10.00 8.76
N ASP A 149 -8.46 10.88 7.79
CA ASP A 149 -7.12 11.44 7.56
C ASP A 149 -6.77 12.56 8.56
N GLY A 150 -5.60 13.18 8.39
CA GLY A 150 -5.14 14.27 9.24
C GLY A 150 -6.01 15.55 9.17
N ALA A 151 -6.88 15.69 8.16
CA ALA A 151 -7.86 16.76 8.07
C ALA A 151 -9.22 16.39 8.70
N GLY A 152 -9.37 15.15 9.19
CA GLY A 152 -10.64 14.62 9.69
C GLY A 152 -11.59 14.17 8.58
N ASP A 153 -11.12 14.10 7.32
CA ASP A 153 -11.94 13.67 6.20
C ASP A 153 -11.94 12.13 6.11
N SER A 154 -13.12 11.56 5.80
CA SER A 154 -13.23 10.14 5.46
C SER A 154 -12.88 9.91 4.00
N ILE A 155 -12.56 8.65 3.66
CA ILE A 155 -12.29 8.25 2.28
C ILE A 155 -13.49 8.51 1.34
N LEU A 156 -14.72 8.43 1.87
CA LEU A 156 -15.93 8.74 1.12
C LEU A 156 -16.06 10.24 0.86
N LEU A 157 -15.69 11.09 1.82
CA LEU A 157 -15.71 12.53 1.64
C LEU A 157 -14.75 12.97 0.52
N LEU A 158 -13.55 12.38 0.46
CA LEU A 158 -12.62 12.59 -0.66
C LEU A 158 -13.22 12.14 -2.01
N ALA A 159 -13.93 11.01 -2.05
CA ALA A 159 -14.58 10.54 -3.27
C ALA A 159 -15.72 11.47 -3.73
N LEU A 160 -16.52 11.96 -2.79
CA LEU A 160 -17.63 12.90 -3.06
C LEU A 160 -17.11 14.21 -3.65
N ARG A 161 -16.04 14.79 -3.08
CA ARG A 161 -15.40 16.00 -3.63
C ARG A 161 -14.81 15.80 -5.02
N SER A 162 -14.41 14.57 -5.36
CA SER A 162 -13.91 14.23 -6.70
C SER A 162 -15.01 14.00 -7.75
N ASP A 163 -16.29 13.95 -7.34
CA ASP A 163 -17.47 13.67 -8.16
C ASP A 163 -17.36 12.39 -9.03
N ARG A 164 -16.62 11.39 -8.55
CA ARG A 164 -16.43 10.10 -9.25
C ARG A 164 -17.48 9.10 -8.80
N ARG A 165 -18.58 9.00 -9.56
CA ARG A 165 -19.75 8.16 -9.21
C ARG A 165 -19.38 6.70 -8.94
N GLU A 166 -18.54 6.11 -9.78
CA GLU A 166 -18.13 4.70 -9.65
C GLU A 166 -17.36 4.48 -8.34
N LEU A 167 -16.52 5.45 -7.94
CA LEU A 167 -15.78 5.40 -6.69
C LEU A 167 -16.69 5.61 -5.48
N ILE A 168 -17.63 6.55 -5.56
CA ILE A 168 -18.64 6.79 -4.52
C ILE A 168 -19.47 5.51 -4.29
N GLN A 169 -19.96 4.92 -5.38
CA GLN A 169 -20.72 3.67 -5.34
C GLN A 169 -19.89 2.56 -4.71
N PHE A 170 -18.66 2.35 -5.19
CA PHE A 170 -17.75 1.33 -4.68
C PHE A 170 -17.52 1.45 -3.16
N LEU A 171 -17.21 2.66 -2.68
CA LEU A 171 -16.94 2.89 -1.25
C LEU A 171 -18.19 2.64 -0.39
N ILE A 172 -19.35 3.14 -0.80
CA ILE A 172 -20.61 2.91 -0.07
C ILE A 172 -20.95 1.42 -0.03
N HIS A 173 -20.80 0.71 -1.15
CA HIS A 173 -21.05 -0.73 -1.20
C HIS A 173 -20.01 -1.55 -0.44
N SER A 174 -18.85 -0.98 -0.17
CA SER A 174 -17.82 -1.55 0.70
C SER A 174 -18.04 -1.21 2.19
N GLY A 175 -19.14 -0.51 2.53
CA GLY A 175 -19.51 -0.19 3.90
C GLY A 175 -19.17 1.23 4.36
N ALA A 176 -18.70 2.12 3.48
CA ALA A 176 -18.44 3.51 3.84
C ALA A 176 -19.75 4.23 4.19
N LEU A 177 -19.75 4.95 5.30
CA LEU A 177 -20.90 5.71 5.76
C LEU A 177 -20.84 7.15 5.27
N LEU A 178 -21.98 7.66 4.81
CA LEU A 178 -22.15 9.10 4.62
C LEU A 178 -22.02 9.82 5.96
N PRO A 179 -21.33 10.97 6.01
CA PRO A 179 -21.35 11.83 7.18
C PRO A 179 -22.74 12.44 7.37
N ASP A 180 -23.07 12.83 8.61
CA ASP A 180 -24.37 13.41 8.96
C ASP A 180 -24.67 14.70 8.19
N SER A 181 -23.63 15.46 7.86
CA SER A 181 -23.71 16.68 7.06
C SER A 181 -22.66 16.63 5.95
N LEU A 182 -23.11 16.90 4.73
CA LEU A 182 -22.24 17.05 3.57
C LEU A 182 -21.83 18.52 3.44
N THR A 183 -20.57 18.75 3.11
CA THR A 183 -20.01 20.09 2.96
C THR A 183 -20.58 20.77 1.71
N ALA A 184 -20.68 22.10 1.74
CA ALA A 184 -21.36 22.89 0.71
C ALA A 184 -20.67 22.85 -0.68
N ASP A 185 -19.43 22.38 -0.74
CA ASP A 185 -18.66 22.15 -1.97
C ASP A 185 -19.09 20.88 -2.72
N ILE A 186 -19.89 19.99 -2.11
CA ILE A 186 -20.40 18.78 -2.77
C ILE A 186 -21.72 19.11 -3.49
N SER A 187 -21.79 18.87 -4.79
CA SER A 187 -22.96 19.19 -5.62
C SER A 187 -24.23 18.44 -5.15
N GLU A 188 -25.40 19.07 -5.25
CA GLU A 188 -26.68 18.43 -4.91
C GLU A 188 -26.90 17.10 -5.66
N GLU A 189 -26.42 17.00 -6.90
CA GLU A 189 -26.53 15.79 -7.70
C GLU A 189 -25.68 14.65 -7.11
N THR A 190 -24.43 14.93 -6.74
CA THR A 190 -23.54 13.98 -6.06
C THR A 190 -24.15 13.54 -4.72
N GLN A 191 -24.70 14.48 -3.95
CA GLN A 191 -25.36 14.19 -2.67
C GLN A 191 -26.55 13.23 -2.86
N ARG A 192 -27.46 13.53 -3.80
CA ARG A 192 -28.61 12.66 -4.11
C ARG A 192 -28.16 11.28 -4.58
N TYR A 193 -27.13 11.21 -5.42
CA TYR A 193 -26.59 9.95 -5.91
C TYR A 193 -26.03 9.09 -4.77
N ALA A 194 -25.26 9.69 -3.86
CA ALA A 194 -24.68 9.00 -2.72
C ALA A 194 -25.75 8.50 -1.74
N GLN A 195 -26.77 9.32 -1.46
CA GLN A 195 -27.91 8.92 -0.63
C GLN A 195 -28.65 7.71 -1.21
N ARG A 196 -28.89 7.71 -2.52
CA ARG A 196 -29.48 6.56 -3.23
C ARG A 196 -28.61 5.32 -3.08
N CYS A 197 -27.30 5.42 -3.30
CA CYS A 197 -26.38 4.29 -3.13
C CYS A 197 -26.43 3.71 -1.70
N GLN A 198 -26.53 4.58 -0.68
CA GLN A 198 -26.59 4.13 0.71
C GLN A 198 -27.93 3.44 1.02
N GLN A 199 -29.04 3.95 0.46
CA GLN A 199 -30.35 3.29 0.56
C GLN A 199 -30.33 1.91 -0.09
N ASP A 200 -29.77 1.80 -1.30
CA ASP A 200 -29.63 0.53 -2.03
C ASP A 200 -28.78 -0.47 -1.22
N TYR A 201 -27.66 -0.02 -0.65
CA TYR A 201 -26.81 -0.85 0.21
C TYR A 201 -27.55 -1.35 1.45
N ARG A 202 -28.29 -0.47 2.15
CA ARG A 202 -29.09 -0.83 3.33
C ARG A 202 -30.14 -1.90 2.99
N ILE A 203 -30.84 -1.75 1.87
CA ILE A 203 -31.83 -2.74 1.40
C ILE A 203 -31.15 -4.09 1.15
N ARG A 204 -29.98 -4.11 0.48
CA ARG A 204 -29.24 -5.38 0.25
C ARG A 204 -28.82 -6.06 1.55
N GLN A 205 -28.36 -5.31 2.54
CA GLN A 205 -27.99 -5.85 3.85
C GLN A 205 -29.19 -6.52 4.56
N GLN A 206 -30.40 -5.99 4.41
CA GLN A 206 -31.62 -6.61 4.95
C GLN A 206 -31.94 -7.97 4.31
N PHE A 207 -31.61 -8.17 3.03
CA PHE A 207 -31.83 -9.44 2.33
C PHE A 207 -30.73 -10.47 2.54
N LEU A 208 -29.51 -10.04 2.91
CA LEU A 208 -28.38 -10.93 3.21
C LEU A 208 -28.36 -11.39 4.67
N GLY A 209 -29.25 -10.85 5.52
CA GLY A 209 -29.34 -11.12 6.95
C GLY A 209 -30.52 -11.99 7.39
N ALA A 210 -30.91 -13.01 6.61
CA ALA A 210 -31.89 -14.04 6.99
C ALA A 210 -31.32 -15.46 6.84
#